data_AF-A0A1N7J5Q2-F1
#
_entry.id   AF-A0A1N7J5Q2-F1
#
_cell.length_a   1.000
_cell.length_b   1.000
_cell.length_c   1.000
_cell.angle_alpha   90.00
_cell.angle_beta   90.00
_cell.angle_gamma   90.00
#
_symmetry.space_group_name_H-M   'P 1'
#
loop_
_entity.id
_entity.type
_entity.pdbx_description
1 polymer ?
#
loop_
_entity_poly.entity_id
_entity_poly.type
_entity_poly.pdbx_seq_one_letter_code
_entity_poly.pdbx_strand_id
1 'polypeptide(L)'
;MEEWLTWLRSQPLISYLIILIMTAIVYKVAFARKLPILKTLLVYLVLAVGCVMLWVMFILRFPIIQILGITLLMIVLARIRMWMGNRKKEADQ
;
A
#
# COMPACT_ATOMS: atom_id res chain seq x y z
N MET A 1 -3.34 -19.02 -8.92
CA MET A 1 -3.45 -17.69 -8.26
C MET A 1 -3.04 -16.52 -9.18
N GLU A 2 -2.34 -16.71 -10.31
CA GLU A 2 -1.93 -15.61 -11.22
C GLU A 2 -2.86 -15.38 -12.44
N GLU A 3 -3.95 -16.16 -12.57
CA GLU A 3 -4.90 -16.04 -13.69
C GLU A 3 -5.69 -14.72 -13.69
N TRP A 4 -5.84 -14.09 -12.52
CA TRP A 4 -6.47 -12.76 -12.42
C TRP A 4 -5.56 -11.64 -12.93
N LEU A 5 -4.23 -11.81 -12.82
CA LEU A 5 -3.26 -10.78 -13.25
C LEU A 5 -3.18 -10.68 -14.77
N THR A 6 -3.35 -11.80 -15.47
CA THR A 6 -3.35 -11.82 -16.95
C THR A 6 -4.62 -11.18 -17.51
N TRP A 7 -5.77 -11.36 -16.86
CA TRP A 7 -7.00 -10.66 -17.22
C TRP A 7 -6.93 -9.15 -16.92
N LEU A 8 -6.31 -8.77 -15.80
CA LEU A 8 -6.08 -7.35 -15.45
C LEU A 8 -5.15 -6.65 -16.45
N ARG A 9 -4.14 -7.38 -16.96
CA ARG A 9 -3.22 -6.89 -17.99
C ARG A 9 -3.92 -6.59 -19.33
N SER A 10 -5.04 -7.27 -19.61
CA SER A 10 -5.87 -6.99 -20.79
C SER A 10 -6.44 -5.56 -20.78
N GLN A 11 -6.61 -4.96 -19.59
CA GLN A 11 -7.18 -3.62 -19.40
C GLN A 11 -6.22 -2.70 -18.62
N PRO A 12 -5.36 -1.93 -19.30
CA PRO A 12 -4.29 -1.15 -18.64
C PRO A 12 -4.81 -0.07 -17.67
N LEU A 13 -6.02 0.45 -17.90
CA LEU A 13 -6.69 1.42 -17.02
C LEU A 13 -7.12 0.83 -15.68
N ILE A 14 -7.65 -0.39 -15.68
CA ILE A 14 -8.14 -1.05 -14.45
C ILE A 14 -6.96 -1.41 -13.55
N SER A 15 -5.87 -1.89 -14.15
CA SER A 15 -4.62 -2.16 -13.44
C SER A 15 -4.05 -0.90 -12.78
N TYR A 16 -4.06 0.23 -13.49
CA TYR A 16 -3.62 1.51 -12.94
C TYR A 16 -4.46 1.92 -11.73
N LEU A 17 -5.78 1.82 -11.83
CA LEU A 17 -6.69 2.20 -10.75
C LEU A 17 -6.49 1.34 -9.48
N ILE A 18 -6.29 0.03 -9.64
CA ILE A 18 -6.02 -0.89 -8.54
C ILE A 18 -4.68 -0.58 -7.87
N ILE A 19 -3.61 -0.37 -8.64
CA ILE A 19 -2.30 -0.03 -8.10
C ILE A 19 -2.40 1.30 -7.34
N LEU A 20 -3.11 2.28 -7.89
CA LEU A 20 -3.34 3.57 -7.25
C LEU A 20 -4.04 3.40 -5.90
N ILE A 21 -5.20 2.73 -5.87
CA ILE A 21 -5.97 2.51 -4.63
C ILE A 21 -5.13 1.73 -3.61
N MET A 22 -4.45 0.66 -4.03
CA MET A 22 -3.67 -0.18 -3.13
C MET A 22 -2.46 0.55 -2.57
N THR A 23 -1.76 1.32 -3.41
CA THR A 23 -0.64 2.18 -2.98
C THR A 23 -1.13 3.29 -2.05
N ALA A 24 -2.30 3.88 -2.30
CA ALA A 24 -2.91 4.87 -1.41
C ALA A 24 -3.23 4.28 -0.03
N ILE A 25 -3.75 3.05 0.02
CA ILE A 25 -3.99 2.33 1.27
C ILE A 25 -2.67 2.06 2.00
N VAL A 26 -1.66 1.50 1.30
CA VAL A 26 -0.32 1.26 1.86
C VAL A 26 0.26 2.56 2.41
N TYR A 27 0.18 3.66 1.68
CA TYR A 27 0.69 4.94 2.13
C TYR A 27 -0.03 5.40 3.41
N LYS A 28 -1.37 5.33 3.44
CA LYS A 28 -2.16 5.66 4.63
C LYS A 28 -1.79 4.82 5.84
N VAL A 29 -1.49 3.54 5.64
CA VAL A 29 -1.13 2.58 6.70
C VAL A 29 0.35 2.73 7.13
N ALA A 30 1.26 2.98 6.20
CA ALA A 30 2.69 3.17 6.45
C ALA A 30 2.95 4.53 7.12
N PHE A 31 2.37 5.59 6.58
CA PHE A 31 2.35 6.93 7.17
C PHE A 31 1.22 7.05 8.18
N ALA A 32 1.21 6.17 9.19
CA ALA A 32 0.27 6.22 10.32
C ALA A 32 0.52 7.40 11.27
N ARG A 33 0.85 8.56 10.71
CA ARG A 33 1.20 9.82 11.34
C ARG A 33 0.09 10.80 10.96
N LYS A 34 -0.42 11.57 11.92
CA LYS A 34 -1.40 12.62 11.67
C LYS A 34 -0.71 13.71 10.83
N LEU A 35 -0.88 13.65 9.51
CA LEU A 35 -0.37 14.70 8.64
C LEU A 35 -1.39 15.85 8.61
N PRO A 36 -0.96 17.11 8.80
CA PRO A 36 -1.82 18.27 8.60
C PRO A 36 -2.29 18.29 7.14
N ILE A 37 -3.56 18.68 6.92
CA ILE A 37 -4.27 18.52 5.63
C ILE A 37 -3.49 19.10 4.44
N LEU A 38 -2.72 20.18 4.66
CA LEU A 38 -1.89 20.81 3.64
C LEU A 38 -0.75 19.92 3.12
N LYS A 39 -0.13 19.12 4.00
CA LYS A 39 0.93 18.17 3.61
C LYS A 39 0.37 16.94 2.92
N THR A 40 -0.88 16.56 3.23
CA THR A 40 -1.58 15.45 2.57
C THR A 40 -1.74 15.69 1.07
N LEU A 41 -1.97 16.94 0.65
CA LEU A 41 -2.11 17.28 -0.78
C LEU A 41 -0.78 17.10 -1.55
N LEU A 42 0.33 17.59 -1.00
CA LEU A 42 1.67 17.39 -1.58
C LEU A 42 2.01 15.90 -1.68
N VAL A 43 1.69 15.15 -0.63
CA VAL A 43 1.86 13.69 -0.59
C VAL A 43 1.04 13.02 -1.70
N TYR A 44 -0.23 13.39 -1.89
CA TYR A 44 -1.07 12.82 -2.94
C TYR A 44 -0.53 13.13 -4.34
N LEU A 45 0.04 14.33 -4.54
CA LEU A 45 0.74 14.69 -5.78
C LEU A 45 1.95 13.80 -6.04
N VAL A 46 2.83 13.63 -5.04
CA VAL A 46 4.00 12.75 -5.14
C VAL A 46 3.57 11.28 -5.34
N LEU A 47 2.48 10.85 -4.69
CA LEU A 47 1.91 9.51 -4.83
C LEU A 47 1.40 9.28 -6.25
N ALA A 48 0.70 10.26 -6.83
CA ALA A 48 0.23 10.20 -8.21
C ALA A 48 1.40 10.03 -9.19
N VAL A 49 2.48 10.78 -9.01
CA VAL A 49 3.71 10.66 -9.81
C VAL A 49 4.38 9.29 -9.57
N GLY A 50 4.47 8.82 -8.33
CA GLY A 50 5.02 7.51 -8.01
C GLY A 50 4.21 6.34 -8.58
N CYS A 51 2.89 6.48 -8.69
CA CYS A 51 2.03 5.49 -9.34
C CYS A 51 2.32 5.34 -10.83
N VAL A 52 2.74 6.40 -11.52
CA VAL A 52 3.18 6.30 -12.92
C VAL A 52 4.41 5.38 -13.03
N MET A 53 5.37 5.49 -12.10
CA MET A 53 6.53 4.60 -12.03
C MET A 53 6.13 3.14 -11.75
N LEU A 54 5.19 2.91 -10.81
CA LEU A 54 4.67 1.57 -10.51
C LEU A 54 3.90 0.96 -11.69
N TRP A 55 3.17 1.78 -12.44
CA TRP A 55 2.45 1.37 -13.64
C TRP A 55 3.40 0.93 -14.75
N VAL A 56 4.51 1.65 -14.94
CA VAL A 56 5.59 1.24 -15.87
C VAL A 56 6.21 -0.09 -15.43
N MET A 57 6.47 -0.30 -14.13
CA MET A 57 6.95 -1.59 -13.63
C MET A 57 5.94 -2.73 -13.84
N PHE A 58 4.65 -2.45 -13.74
CA PHE A 58 3.60 -3.44 -14.00
C PHE A 58 3.54 -3.88 -15.48
N ILE A 59 3.78 -2.95 -16.43
CA ILE A 59 3.88 -3.30 -17.85
C ILE A 59 5.07 -4.26 -18.10
N LEU A 60 6.15 -4.11 -17.34
CA LEU A 60 7.39 -4.90 -17.40
C LEU A 60 7.28 -6.33 -16.84
N ARG A 61 6.08 -6.85 -16.58
CA ARG A 61 5.83 -8.20 -15.97
C ARG A 61 6.21 -8.34 -14.50
N PHE A 62 6.49 -7.25 -13.78
CA PHE A 62 6.80 -7.37 -12.35
C PHE A 62 5.56 -7.64 -11.48
N PRO A 63 5.69 -8.49 -10.45
CA PRO A 63 4.61 -8.82 -9.49
C PRO A 63 4.32 -7.68 -8.48
N ILE A 64 4.12 -6.45 -8.96
CA ILE A 64 3.90 -5.25 -8.11
C ILE A 64 2.72 -5.43 -7.15
N ILE A 65 1.59 -5.97 -7.63
CA ILE A 65 0.38 -6.17 -6.82
C ILE A 65 0.66 -7.12 -5.63
N GLN A 66 1.42 -8.19 -5.86
CA GLN A 66 1.78 -9.13 -4.79
C GLN A 66 2.70 -8.49 -3.77
N ILE A 67 3.72 -7.74 -4.21
CA ILE A 67 4.68 -7.06 -3.32
C ILE A 67 3.97 -6.01 -2.46
N LEU A 68 3.06 -5.22 -3.04
CA LEU A 68 2.23 -4.26 -2.31
C LEU A 68 1.35 -4.96 -1.28
N GLY A 69 0.72 -6.07 -1.64
CA GLY A 69 -0.10 -6.88 -0.73
C GLY A 69 0.70 -7.44 0.45
N ILE A 70 1.87 -8.02 0.20
CA ILE A 70 2.76 -8.55 1.24
C ILE A 70 3.25 -7.42 2.17
N THR A 71 3.64 -6.28 1.59
CA THR A 71 4.08 -5.12 2.36
C THR A 71 2.97 -4.59 3.26
N LEU A 72 1.75 -4.45 2.72
CA LEU A 72 0.58 -4.02 3.49
C LEU A 72 0.33 -4.96 4.67
N LEU A 73 0.33 -6.27 4.42
CA LEU A 73 0.16 -7.30 5.44
C LEU A 73 1.23 -7.17 6.54
N MET A 74 2.50 -7.02 6.15
CA MET A 74 3.62 -6.90 7.09
C MET A 74 3.48 -5.67 7.99
N ILE A 75 3.08 -4.52 7.45
CA ILE A 75 2.87 -3.29 8.24
C ILE A 75 1.67 -3.45 9.19
N VAL A 76 0.56 -4.03 8.70
CA VAL A 76 -0.63 -4.28 9.52
C VAL A 76 -0.29 -5.20 10.71
N LEU A 77 0.44 -6.29 10.46
CA LEU A 77 0.90 -7.20 11.51
C LEU A 77 1.83 -6.51 12.51
N ALA A 78 2.76 -5.68 12.04
CA ALA A 78 3.64 -4.91 12.92
C ALA A 78 2.88 -3.95 13.83
N ARG A 79 1.83 -3.30 13.32
CA ARG A 79 0.96 -2.40 14.11
C ARG A 79 0.15 -3.16 15.15
N ILE A 80 -0.44 -4.30 14.77
CA ILE A 80 -1.16 -5.19 15.69
C ILE A 80 -0.23 -5.64 16.82
N ARG A 81 1.01 -6.04 16.49
CA ARG A 81 2.03 -6.44 17.47
C ARG A 81 2.38 -5.32 18.45
N MET A 82 2.54 -4.08 17.97
CA MET A 82 2.80 -2.92 18.84
C MET A 82 1.63 -2.60 19.77
N TRP A 83 0.39 -2.69 19.28
CA TRP A 83 -0.80 -2.47 20.11
C TRP A 83 -0.97 -3.55 21.20
N MET A 84 -0.70 -4.82 20.88
CA MET A 84 -0.70 -5.89 21.87
C MET A 84 0.48 -5.80 22.85
N GLY A 85 1.65 -5.37 22.38
CA GLY A 85 2.85 -5.23 23.21
C GLY A 85 2.69 -4.21 24.35
N ASN A 86 1.95 -3.13 24.13
CA ASN A 86 1.67 -2.15 25.17
C ASN A 86 0.69 -2.65 26.25
N ARG A 87 -0.21 -3.59 25.92
CA ARG A 87 -1.17 -4.16 26.89
C ARG A 87 -0.59 -5.26 27.77
N LYS A 88 0.49 -5.92 27.34
CA LYS A 88 1.18 -6.93 28.15
C LYS A 88 1.97 -6.37 29.33
N LYS A 89 2.18 -5.05 29.42
CA LYS A 89 2.79 -4.42 30.60
C LYS A 89 1.81 -4.11 31.73
N GLU A 90 0.50 -4.20 31.48
CA GLU A 90 -0.55 -3.90 32.48
C GLU A 90 -1.13 -5.18 33.13
N ALA A 91 -0.82 -6.37 32.61
CA ALA A 91 -1.30 -7.64 33.15
C ALA A 91 -0.28 -8.33 34.09
N ASP A 92 0.88 -7.70 34.32
CA ASP A 92 1.96 -8.17 35.20
C ASP A 92 2.33 -7.12 36.26
N GLN A 93 1.42 -6.17 36.55
CA GLN A 93 1.53 -5.22 37.64
C GLN A 93 0.32 -5.32 38.58
#